data_AF-A0A945YV46-F1
#
_entry.id   AF-A0A945YV46-F1
#
_cell.length_a   1.000
_cell.length_b   1.000
_cell.length_c   1.000
_cell.angle_alpha   90.00
_cell.angle_beta   90.00
_cell.angle_gamma   90.00
#
_symmetry.space_group_name_H-M   'P 1'
#
loop_
_entity.id
_entity.type
_entity.pdbx_description
1 polymer ?
#
loop_
_entity_poly.entity_id
_entity_poly.type
_entity_poly.pdbx_seq_one_letter_code
_entity_poly.pdbx_strand_id
1 'polypeptide(L)'
;MTSESEWNEMDNQHAIEIADRVWWVGHYLPGDKFQCHAYLIENGNQSVLIDPGSKLTSAGILRKIEEIIPFTQIRYFICHHQDPDITGSLSELEQKIERDDCLLVTHGRAAALLKHCALKTPFWLIEDNDWKLDLGSRILHFVFTPYLHFPGAFCTFDSVSKIMFSSDIFGAFTDDWSLFAKDESHFENIRPFHEHYMPAREILLHGLLEIEKYPINMIAPQHGSIIKGRLVNYMIEQLKGLDCGLYLMHKDGDVQRLSYINEVLNDILKTMVSCRKFTDFASNLLTLSQRLLPVELLEFFVLLENKQVLHLTPLTRYRGDIIPSPAFCEEIWSLNQKDQDKNYLELSNANTEEILKYFISQDYNSANIKRGYLLIPLFSPRDNSPQALCIFHLTKDVDISTELDQMIGQLSVPLSVAIEREAVYR
;
A
#
# COMPACT_ATOMS: atom_id res chain seq x y z
N MET A 1 -13.93 16.80 -17.76
CA MET A 1 -12.87 15.79 -17.97
C MET A 1 -11.55 16.54 -18.02
N THR A 2 -10.95 16.77 -16.85
CA THR A 2 -9.60 17.34 -16.69
C THR A 2 -8.57 16.24 -16.97
N SER A 3 -7.51 16.60 -17.68
CA SER A 3 -6.51 15.67 -18.21
C SER A 3 -5.62 15.09 -17.11
N GLU A 4 -5.03 13.91 -17.30
CA GLU A 4 -4.17 13.25 -16.30
C GLU A 4 -2.94 14.08 -15.87
N SER A 5 -2.53 15.09 -16.66
CA SER A 5 -1.39 15.97 -16.37
C SER A 5 -1.67 17.12 -15.41
N GLU A 6 -2.93 17.50 -15.15
CA GLU A 6 -3.26 18.68 -14.32
C GLU A 6 -3.23 18.40 -12.81
N TRP A 7 -3.16 17.13 -12.39
CA TRP A 7 -3.40 16.72 -11.00
C TRP A 7 -2.14 16.69 -10.12
N ASN A 8 -0.94 16.83 -10.70
CA ASN A 8 0.32 16.81 -9.95
C ASN A 8 0.65 18.12 -9.21
N GLU A 9 -0.12 19.19 -9.45
CA GLU A 9 0.06 20.52 -8.85
C GLU A 9 -1.26 21.05 -8.26
N MET A 10 -2.11 20.18 -7.71
CA MET A 10 -3.31 20.68 -7.05
C MET A 10 -2.95 21.39 -5.74
N ASP A 11 -3.42 22.64 -5.63
CA ASP A 11 -3.31 23.40 -4.41
C ASP A 11 -4.14 22.74 -3.30
N ASN A 12 -3.45 22.01 -2.43
CA ASN A 12 -4.04 21.31 -1.29
C ASN A 12 -4.51 22.28 -0.19
N GLN A 13 -4.37 23.60 -0.36
CA GLN A 13 -4.95 24.59 0.53
C GLN A 13 -6.44 24.80 0.29
N HIS A 14 -6.94 24.52 -0.92
CA HIS A 14 -8.35 24.71 -1.29
C HIS A 14 -9.14 23.40 -1.33
N ALA A 15 -10.47 23.53 -1.36
CA ALA A 15 -11.35 22.42 -1.70
C ALA A 15 -11.09 21.92 -3.15
N ILE A 16 -11.14 20.61 -3.33
CA ILE A 16 -10.89 19.98 -4.65
C ILE A 16 -12.13 19.18 -5.07
N GLU A 17 -12.74 19.54 -6.19
CA GLU A 17 -13.85 18.77 -6.76
C GLU A 17 -13.31 17.48 -7.39
N ILE A 18 -13.69 16.32 -6.84
CA ILE A 18 -13.24 15.00 -7.30
C ILE A 18 -14.26 14.33 -8.24
N ALA A 19 -15.52 14.72 -8.14
CA ALA A 19 -16.61 14.40 -9.06
C ALA A 19 -17.71 15.47 -8.94
N ASP A 20 -18.72 15.46 -9.82
CA ASP A 20 -19.82 16.43 -9.80
C ASP A 20 -20.43 16.57 -8.40
N ARG A 21 -20.22 17.74 -7.79
CA ARG A 21 -20.68 18.11 -6.45
C ARG A 21 -20.15 17.22 -5.32
N VAL A 22 -19.02 16.56 -5.54
CA VAL A 22 -18.30 15.77 -4.55
C VAL A 22 -16.90 16.33 -4.40
N TRP A 23 -16.55 16.71 -3.17
CA TRP A 23 -15.37 17.50 -2.88
C TRP A 23 -14.48 16.77 -1.88
N TRP A 24 -13.18 16.75 -2.14
CA TRP A 24 -12.18 16.53 -1.11
C TRP A 24 -11.98 17.83 -0.33
N VAL A 25 -12.23 17.76 0.98
CA VAL A 25 -12.07 18.88 1.92
C VAL A 25 -11.06 18.55 3.02
N GLY A 26 -10.28 17.47 2.87
CA GLY A 26 -9.24 17.07 3.81
C GLY A 26 -8.12 18.10 3.98
N HIS A 27 -7.27 17.90 4.98
CA HIS A 27 -6.15 18.80 5.27
C HIS A 27 -4.83 18.02 5.22
N TYR A 28 -3.90 18.48 4.38
CA TYR A 28 -2.56 17.91 4.32
C TYR A 28 -1.75 18.34 5.55
N LEU A 29 -1.26 17.37 6.32
CA LEU A 29 -0.39 17.59 7.48
C LEU A 29 1.08 17.34 7.10
N PRO A 30 1.94 18.37 6.96
CA PRO A 30 3.31 18.17 6.51
C PRO A 30 4.11 17.21 7.39
N GLY A 31 4.72 16.19 6.77
CA GLY A 31 5.57 15.20 7.44
C GLY A 31 4.81 14.07 8.15
N ASP A 32 3.48 14.05 8.08
CA ASP A 32 2.67 12.95 8.59
C ASP A 32 2.49 11.88 7.49
N LYS A 33 2.90 10.64 7.75
CA LYS A 33 2.69 9.53 6.80
C LYS A 33 1.24 9.03 6.84
N PHE A 34 0.51 9.35 7.91
CA PHE A 34 -0.87 8.93 8.17
C PHE A 34 -1.85 10.07 7.87
N GLN A 35 -1.93 10.45 6.59
CA GLN A 35 -2.83 11.51 6.14
C GLN A 35 -4.29 11.07 6.31
N CYS A 36 -5.14 11.99 6.78
CA CYS A 36 -6.56 11.74 7.01
C CYS A 36 -7.41 12.65 6.12
N HIS A 37 -8.39 12.08 5.44
CA HIS A 37 -9.23 12.77 4.47
C HIS A 37 -10.66 12.92 4.98
N ALA A 38 -11.26 14.06 4.62
CA ALA A 38 -12.67 14.32 4.77
C ALA A 38 -13.27 14.65 3.39
N TYR A 39 -14.50 14.23 3.16
CA TYR A 39 -15.19 14.44 1.89
C TYR A 39 -16.54 15.13 2.10
N LEU A 40 -16.90 16.04 1.20
CA LEU A 40 -18.17 16.75 1.22
C LEU A 40 -18.98 16.38 -0.03
N ILE A 41 -20.20 15.91 0.17
CA ILE A 41 -21.20 15.80 -0.89
C ILE A 41 -22.13 17.02 -0.78
N GLU A 42 -22.06 17.88 -1.79
CA GLU A 42 -22.85 19.09 -1.87
C GLU A 42 -24.25 18.78 -2.41
N ASN A 43 -25.27 18.88 -1.56
CA ASN A 43 -26.65 18.57 -1.91
C ASN A 43 -27.64 19.58 -1.30
N GLY A 44 -27.33 20.87 -1.46
CA GLY A 44 -28.10 21.97 -0.86
C GLY A 44 -28.22 21.80 0.66
N ASN A 45 -29.42 22.01 1.21
CA ASN A 45 -29.65 21.91 2.67
C ASN A 45 -29.66 20.47 3.23
N GLN A 46 -29.22 19.50 2.44
CA GLN A 46 -29.09 18.07 2.75
C GLN A 46 -27.65 17.60 2.51
N SER A 47 -26.67 18.52 2.55
CA SER A 47 -25.27 18.19 2.27
C SER A 47 -24.70 17.23 3.33
N VAL A 48 -23.71 16.45 2.93
CA VAL A 48 -23.15 15.35 3.73
C VAL A 48 -21.65 15.55 3.91
N LEU A 49 -21.18 15.58 5.16
CA LEU A 49 -19.76 15.51 5.48
C LEU A 49 -19.41 14.09 5.89
N ILE A 50 -18.40 13.52 5.26
CA ILE A 50 -17.93 12.14 5.47
C ILE A 50 -16.58 12.19 6.18
N ASP A 51 -16.49 11.43 7.27
CA ASP A 51 -15.32 11.32 8.16
C ASP A 51 -14.75 12.70 8.55
N PRO A 52 -15.44 13.45 9.43
CA PRO A 52 -15.19 14.89 9.68
C PRO A 52 -13.82 15.25 10.27
N GLY A 53 -12.96 14.28 10.54
CA GLY A 53 -11.57 14.49 10.91
C GLY A 53 -11.33 14.62 12.42
N SER A 54 -10.11 15.04 12.74
CA SER A 54 -9.67 15.28 14.11
C SER A 54 -9.47 16.77 14.39
N LYS A 55 -9.14 17.10 15.63
CA LYS A 55 -8.72 18.46 16.01
C LYS A 55 -7.50 18.97 15.24
N LEU A 56 -6.67 18.08 14.70
CA LEU A 56 -5.48 18.47 13.94
C LEU A 56 -5.86 19.07 12.58
N THR A 57 -6.97 18.63 12.01
CA THR A 57 -7.39 18.96 10.64
C THR A 57 -8.66 19.81 10.57
N SER A 58 -9.43 19.92 11.67
CA SER A 58 -10.76 20.56 11.73
C SER A 58 -10.78 21.98 11.16
N ALA A 59 -9.81 22.83 11.52
CA ALA A 59 -9.74 24.20 11.04
C ALA A 59 -9.53 24.29 9.52
N GLY A 60 -8.71 23.39 8.96
CA GLY A 60 -8.47 23.30 7.52
C GLY A 60 -9.71 22.79 6.78
N ILE A 61 -10.35 21.75 7.31
CA ILE A 61 -11.57 21.16 6.75
C ILE A 61 -12.71 22.20 6.73
N LEU A 62 -12.96 22.87 7.86
CA LEU A 62 -14.02 23.87 7.94
C LEU A 62 -13.83 25.02 6.95
N ARG A 63 -12.60 25.53 6.82
CA ARG A 63 -12.29 26.58 5.86
C ARG A 63 -12.60 26.15 4.43
N LYS A 64 -12.24 24.93 4.06
CA LYS A 64 -12.53 24.37 2.72
C LYS A 64 -14.01 24.12 2.48
N ILE A 65 -14.75 23.71 3.52
CA ILE A 65 -16.21 23.57 3.41
C ILE A 65 -16.85 24.93 3.10
N GLU A 66 -16.46 25.99 3.83
CA GLU A 66 -16.99 27.36 3.66
C GLU A 66 -16.61 27.99 2.31
N GLU A 67 -15.62 27.46 1.59
CA GLU A 67 -15.34 27.84 0.20
C GLU A 67 -16.44 27.34 -0.77
N ILE A 68 -17.15 26.27 -0.40
CA ILE A 68 -18.13 25.58 -1.26
C ILE A 68 -19.56 25.94 -0.85
N ILE A 69 -19.88 25.77 0.44
CA ILE A 69 -21.22 25.99 1.01
C ILE A 69 -21.13 26.58 2.43
N PRO A 70 -22.16 27.34 2.87
CA PRO A 70 -22.32 27.65 4.29
C PRO A 70 -22.36 26.36 5.11
N PHE A 71 -21.63 26.28 6.23
CA PHE A 71 -21.59 25.08 7.07
C PHE A 71 -22.98 24.60 7.52
N THR A 72 -23.93 25.52 7.68
CA THR A 72 -25.33 25.24 8.04
C THR A 72 -26.09 24.37 7.03
N GLN A 73 -25.59 24.26 5.79
CA GLN A 73 -26.19 23.38 4.78
C GLN A 73 -25.88 21.90 4.98
N ILE A 74 -24.86 21.56 5.79
CA ILE A 74 -24.53 20.18 6.13
C ILE A 74 -25.59 19.67 7.12
N ARG A 75 -26.33 18.65 6.70
CA ARG A 75 -27.33 17.98 7.53
C ARG A 75 -26.79 16.69 8.13
N TYR A 76 -25.98 15.96 7.36
CA TYR A 76 -25.55 14.61 7.71
C TYR A 76 -24.04 14.58 7.92
N PHE A 77 -23.62 14.07 9.06
CA PHE A 77 -22.22 13.77 9.35
C PHE A 77 -22.09 12.25 9.35
N ILE A 78 -21.45 11.67 8.34
CA ILE A 78 -21.19 10.23 8.27
C ILE A 78 -19.87 9.96 8.99
N CYS A 79 -19.91 9.06 9.98
CA CYS A 79 -18.70 8.54 10.62
C CYS A 79 -18.67 7.02 10.40
N HIS A 80 -17.74 6.56 9.57
CA HIS A 80 -17.63 5.15 9.20
C HIS A 80 -17.27 4.24 10.38
N HIS A 81 -16.49 4.76 11.34
CA HIS A 81 -16.23 4.13 12.63
C HIS A 81 -15.84 5.19 13.68
N GLN A 82 -15.49 4.77 14.90
CA GLN A 82 -15.33 5.65 16.08
C GLN A 82 -13.96 6.32 16.25
N ASP A 83 -12.98 6.06 15.39
CA ASP A 83 -11.61 6.39 15.76
C ASP A 83 -11.36 7.91 15.77
N PRO A 84 -10.41 8.38 16.60
CA PRO A 84 -10.24 9.81 16.86
C PRO A 84 -9.85 10.66 15.65
N ASP A 85 -9.25 10.03 14.64
CA ASP A 85 -8.92 10.65 13.36
C ASP A 85 -10.15 10.93 12.49
N ILE A 86 -11.25 10.20 12.68
CA ILE A 86 -12.55 10.43 12.04
C ILE A 86 -13.46 11.33 12.88
N THR A 87 -13.51 11.09 14.20
CA THR A 87 -14.55 11.67 15.07
C THR A 87 -14.03 12.71 16.05
N GLY A 88 -12.72 12.92 16.11
CA GLY A 88 -12.08 13.80 17.10
C GLY A 88 -12.47 15.27 16.99
N SER A 89 -12.95 15.72 15.82
CA SER A 89 -13.44 17.07 15.59
C SER A 89 -14.93 17.27 15.92
N LEU A 90 -15.71 16.19 16.12
CA LEU A 90 -17.18 16.29 16.23
C LEU A 90 -17.65 17.25 17.33
N SER A 91 -17.02 17.25 18.51
CA SER A 91 -17.40 18.16 19.60
C SER A 91 -17.12 19.64 19.31
N GLU A 92 -16.18 19.94 18.41
CA GLU A 92 -15.89 21.29 17.94
C GLU A 92 -16.88 21.68 16.83
N LEU A 93 -17.09 20.78 15.87
CA LEU A 93 -18.01 20.98 14.75
C LEU A 93 -19.45 21.16 15.23
N GLU A 94 -19.89 20.41 16.25
CA GLU A 94 -21.24 20.53 16.82
C GLU A 94 -21.54 21.95 17.32
N GLN A 95 -20.54 22.69 17.81
CA GLN A 95 -20.74 24.07 18.28
C GLN A 95 -21.08 25.05 17.15
N LYS A 96 -20.86 24.65 15.89
CA LYS A 96 -21.15 25.44 14.68
C LYS A 96 -22.45 25.00 14.01
N ILE A 97 -23.08 23.94 14.49
CA ILE A 97 -24.34 23.42 13.93
C ILE A 97 -25.48 24.30 14.46
N GLU A 98 -26.05 25.12 13.58
CA GLU A 98 -27.17 26.04 13.90
C GLU A 98 -28.54 25.47 13.54
N ARG A 99 -28.60 24.18 13.15
CA ARG A 99 -29.82 23.50 12.70
C ARG A 99 -30.21 22.36 13.65
N ASP A 100 -31.52 22.22 13.88
CA ASP A 100 -32.06 21.23 14.80
C ASP A 100 -32.24 19.84 14.16
N ASP A 101 -32.22 19.74 12.83
CA ASP A 101 -32.44 18.51 12.06
C ASP A 101 -31.14 17.85 11.57
N CYS A 102 -30.00 18.23 12.16
CA CYS A 102 -28.70 17.61 11.93
C CYS A 102 -28.68 16.16 12.48
N LEU A 103 -28.01 15.26 11.77
CA LEU A 103 -27.92 13.85 12.11
C LEU A 103 -26.49 13.32 12.00
N LEU A 104 -26.07 12.55 13.00
CA LEU A 104 -24.81 11.81 12.99
C LEU A 104 -25.09 10.38 12.50
N VAL A 105 -24.70 10.09 11.27
CA VAL A 105 -24.94 8.84 10.56
C VAL A 105 -23.81 7.86 10.85
N THR A 106 -24.13 6.73 11.49
CA THR A 106 -23.13 5.71 11.83
C THR A 106 -23.79 4.37 12.15
N HIS A 107 -22.99 3.34 12.43
CA HIS A 107 -23.47 2.05 12.92
C HIS A 107 -23.69 2.07 14.44
N GLY A 108 -24.65 1.31 14.95
CA GLY A 108 -25.00 1.27 16.39
C GLY A 108 -23.85 0.92 17.32
N ARG A 109 -22.88 0.10 16.86
CA ARG A 109 -21.65 -0.18 17.63
C ARG A 109 -20.76 1.06 17.79
N ALA A 110 -20.64 1.89 16.76
CA ALA A 110 -19.89 3.15 16.84
C ALA A 110 -20.68 4.19 17.66
N ALA A 111 -21.99 4.29 17.48
CA ALA A 111 -22.85 5.16 18.29
C ALA A 111 -22.73 4.88 19.80
N ALA A 112 -22.62 3.60 20.19
CA ALA A 112 -22.42 3.20 21.58
C ALA A 112 -21.13 3.76 22.20
N LEU A 113 -20.11 4.05 21.39
CA LEU A 113 -18.85 4.67 21.81
C LEU A 113 -18.93 6.20 21.69
N LEU A 114 -19.46 6.71 20.57
CA LEU A 114 -19.57 8.14 20.29
C LEU A 114 -20.49 8.90 21.25
N LYS A 115 -21.44 8.21 21.92
CA LYS A 115 -22.22 8.82 23.01
C LYS A 115 -21.33 9.40 24.12
N HIS A 116 -20.12 8.87 24.30
CA HIS A 116 -19.16 9.35 25.30
C HIS A 116 -18.50 10.68 24.91
N CYS A 117 -18.65 11.14 23.66
CA CYS A 117 -18.29 12.49 23.25
C CYS A 117 -19.31 13.54 23.73
N ALA A 118 -20.41 13.12 24.38
CA ALA A 118 -21.47 13.98 24.92
C ALA A 118 -22.08 14.93 23.88
N LEU A 119 -22.15 14.48 22.62
CA LEU A 119 -22.79 15.20 21.52
C LEU A 119 -24.30 15.31 21.77
N LYS A 120 -24.87 16.46 21.43
CA LYS A 120 -26.32 16.71 21.40
C LYS A 120 -26.97 16.21 20.11
N THR A 121 -26.17 16.12 19.05
CA THR A 121 -26.61 15.69 17.72
C THR A 121 -27.15 14.26 17.78
N PRO A 122 -28.39 14.01 17.34
CA PRO A 122 -28.97 12.67 17.38
C PRO A 122 -28.28 11.71 16.40
N PHE A 123 -28.17 10.45 16.81
CA PHE A 123 -27.67 9.37 15.96
C PHE A 123 -28.75 8.94 14.96
N TRP A 124 -28.33 8.71 13.72
CA TRP A 124 -29.08 8.04 12.68
C TRP A 124 -28.37 6.74 12.35
N LEU A 125 -28.96 5.61 12.76
CA LEU A 125 -28.31 4.30 12.68
C LEU A 125 -28.53 3.66 11.31
N ILE A 126 -27.44 3.30 10.63
CA ILE A 126 -27.50 2.77 9.26
C ILE A 126 -28.30 1.46 9.17
N GLU A 127 -28.20 0.60 10.19
CA GLU A 127 -28.87 -0.70 10.25
C GLU A 127 -30.39 -0.58 10.44
N ASP A 128 -30.86 0.52 11.01
CA ASP A 128 -32.29 0.81 11.23
C ASP A 128 -32.94 1.46 10.01
N ASN A 129 -32.15 1.83 8.99
CA ASN A 129 -32.57 2.59 7.83
C ASN A 129 -32.22 1.89 6.51
N ASP A 130 -32.40 0.58 6.46
CA ASP A 130 -32.19 -0.26 5.26
C ASP A 130 -30.82 -0.06 4.60
N TRP A 131 -29.79 0.29 5.37
CA TRP A 131 -28.43 0.51 4.86
C TRP A 131 -28.37 1.52 3.71
N LYS A 132 -29.23 2.55 3.72
CA LYS A 132 -29.23 3.59 2.68
C LYS A 132 -29.69 4.95 3.21
N LEU A 133 -29.08 6.01 2.71
CA LEU A 133 -29.52 7.38 2.93
C LEU A 133 -30.04 7.98 1.62
N ASP A 134 -31.33 8.25 1.57
CA ASP A 134 -31.99 8.91 0.43
C ASP A 134 -31.89 10.43 0.57
N LEU A 135 -31.21 11.06 -0.38
CA LEU A 135 -31.00 12.50 -0.47
C LEU A 135 -31.80 13.13 -1.63
N GLY A 136 -32.84 12.43 -2.12
CA GLY A 136 -33.68 12.81 -3.25
C GLY A 136 -33.16 12.21 -4.56
N SER A 137 -32.44 13.00 -5.36
CA SER A 137 -31.88 12.53 -6.64
C SER A 137 -30.59 11.70 -6.47
N ARG A 138 -30.11 11.55 -5.24
CA ARG A 138 -28.88 10.84 -4.88
C ARG A 138 -29.17 9.89 -3.72
N ILE A 139 -28.75 8.64 -3.85
CA ILE A 139 -28.86 7.65 -2.77
C ILE A 139 -27.44 7.22 -2.39
N LEU A 140 -27.14 7.28 -1.09
CA LEU A 140 -25.93 6.70 -0.52
C LEU A 140 -26.27 5.31 0.02
N HIS A 141 -25.49 4.30 -0.35
CA HIS A 141 -25.62 2.93 0.11
C HIS A 141 -24.52 2.64 1.13
N PHE A 142 -24.87 2.08 2.28
CA PHE A 142 -23.93 1.70 3.32
C PHE A 142 -23.55 0.24 3.15
N VAL A 143 -22.27 -0.01 2.89
CA VAL A 143 -21.71 -1.36 2.71
C VAL A 143 -21.12 -1.79 4.03
N PHE A 144 -21.75 -2.77 4.69
CA PHE A 144 -21.27 -3.22 5.99
C PHE A 144 -19.97 -4.02 5.85
N THR A 145 -18.91 -3.55 6.51
CA THR A 145 -17.56 -4.13 6.47
C THR A 145 -17.09 -4.45 7.89
N PRO A 146 -17.81 -5.35 8.59
CA PRO A 146 -17.55 -5.60 10.01
C PRO A 146 -16.12 -6.08 10.22
N TYR A 147 -15.49 -5.55 11.26
CA TYR A 147 -14.12 -5.86 11.67
C TYR A 147 -13.04 -5.36 10.71
N LEU A 148 -13.33 -4.40 9.81
CA LEU A 148 -12.33 -3.77 8.94
C LEU A 148 -12.14 -2.27 9.27
N HIS A 149 -11.39 -1.90 10.31
CA HIS A 149 -10.87 -2.78 11.38
C HIS A 149 -11.80 -2.85 12.61
N PHE A 150 -12.82 -2.00 12.65
CA PHE A 150 -13.78 -1.95 13.76
C PHE A 150 -14.97 -2.90 13.53
N PRO A 151 -15.47 -3.62 14.56
CA PRO A 151 -16.65 -4.49 14.44
C PRO A 151 -17.92 -3.84 13.85
N GLY A 152 -18.05 -2.52 13.89
CA GLY A 152 -19.15 -1.77 13.30
C GLY A 152 -18.75 -0.89 12.11
N ALA A 153 -17.60 -1.12 11.49
CA ALA A 153 -17.16 -0.37 10.33
C ALA A 153 -18.05 -0.63 9.12
N PHE A 154 -18.16 0.39 8.27
CA PHE A 154 -18.87 0.33 6.99
C PHE A 154 -18.21 1.28 5.99
N CYS A 155 -18.52 1.11 4.71
CA CYS A 155 -18.18 2.03 3.64
C CYS A 155 -19.45 2.70 3.09
N THR A 156 -19.30 3.82 2.38
CA THR A 156 -20.42 4.51 1.73
C THR A 156 -20.25 4.53 0.22
N PHE A 157 -21.18 3.94 -0.52
CA PHE A 157 -21.24 4.03 -1.98
C PHE A 157 -22.24 5.07 -2.43
N ASP A 158 -21.79 6.00 -3.26
CA ASP A 158 -22.65 7.02 -3.85
C ASP A 158 -23.13 6.61 -5.25
N SER A 159 -24.44 6.40 -5.37
CA SER A 159 -25.09 5.92 -6.59
C SER A 159 -24.94 6.86 -7.79
N VAL A 160 -24.71 8.16 -7.59
CA VAL A 160 -24.60 9.15 -8.66
C VAL A 160 -23.16 9.25 -9.16
N SER A 161 -22.21 9.54 -8.26
CA SER A 161 -20.80 9.72 -8.64
C SER A 161 -20.06 8.40 -8.90
N LYS A 162 -20.62 7.27 -8.45
CA LYS A 162 -19.96 5.95 -8.46
C LYS A 162 -18.67 5.91 -7.64
N ILE A 163 -18.59 6.75 -6.61
CA ILE A 163 -17.50 6.78 -5.64
C ILE A 163 -17.83 5.82 -4.48
N MET A 164 -16.86 5.00 -4.11
CA MET A 164 -16.84 4.27 -2.84
C MET A 164 -15.99 5.05 -1.82
N PHE A 165 -16.62 5.66 -0.82
CA PHE A 165 -15.94 6.19 0.35
C PHE A 165 -15.63 5.02 1.28
N SER A 166 -14.40 4.53 1.22
CA SER A 166 -14.05 3.22 1.77
C SER A 166 -13.55 3.25 3.22
N SER A 167 -13.51 4.43 3.84
CA SER A 167 -12.90 4.62 5.16
C SER A 167 -11.46 4.04 5.15
N ASP A 168 -11.12 3.15 6.07
CA ASP A 168 -9.78 2.57 6.19
C ASP A 168 -9.47 1.50 5.14
N ILE A 169 -10.48 0.91 4.51
CA ILE A 169 -10.23 -0.03 3.42
C ILE A 169 -9.65 0.78 2.25
N PHE A 170 -8.58 0.27 1.63
CA PHE A 170 -7.70 1.02 0.71
C PHE A 170 -6.90 2.17 1.34
N GLY A 171 -6.89 2.27 2.69
CA GLY A 171 -5.98 3.12 3.42
C GLY A 171 -4.51 2.81 3.12
N ALA A 172 -3.65 3.82 3.20
CA ALA A 172 -2.24 3.73 2.86
C ALA A 172 -1.38 4.66 3.71
N PHE A 173 -0.12 4.28 3.96
CA PHE A 173 0.90 5.20 4.50
C PHE A 173 1.61 5.91 3.34
N THR A 174 1.71 7.24 3.37
CA THR A 174 2.27 8.02 2.25
C THR A 174 3.44 8.89 2.68
N ASP A 175 4.65 8.55 2.22
CA ASP A 175 5.85 9.39 2.38
C ASP A 175 5.82 10.61 1.45
N ASP A 176 5.49 10.37 0.19
CA ASP A 176 5.34 11.40 -0.85
C ASP A 176 3.86 11.60 -1.12
N TRP A 177 3.27 12.62 -0.50
CA TRP A 177 1.83 12.85 -0.61
C TRP A 177 1.41 13.20 -2.04
N SER A 178 0.37 12.51 -2.51
CA SER A 178 -0.40 12.88 -3.69
C SER A 178 -1.86 12.54 -3.44
N LEU A 179 -2.78 13.45 -3.76
CA LEU A 179 -4.20 13.21 -3.54
C LEU A 179 -4.72 12.03 -4.37
N PHE A 180 -4.17 11.79 -5.57
CA PHE A 180 -4.59 10.73 -6.47
C PHE A 180 -3.48 9.70 -6.68
N ALA A 181 -3.85 8.42 -6.67
CA ALA A 181 -2.94 7.34 -7.03
C ALA A 181 -2.54 7.49 -8.50
N LYS A 182 -1.23 7.50 -8.77
CA LYS A 182 -0.69 7.72 -10.13
C LYS A 182 -0.71 6.45 -10.95
N ASP A 183 -0.30 5.34 -10.33
CA ASP A 183 -0.15 4.04 -10.96
C ASP A 183 -0.21 2.91 -9.92
N GLU A 184 0.05 1.69 -10.39
CA GLU A 184 0.00 0.45 -9.63
C GLU A 184 0.98 0.40 -8.44
N SER A 185 2.05 1.20 -8.46
CA SER A 185 3.01 1.27 -7.35
C SER A 185 2.40 1.79 -6.06
N HIS A 186 1.25 2.47 -6.11
CA HIS A 186 0.52 2.90 -4.92
C HIS A 186 0.10 1.73 -4.03
N PHE A 187 -0.01 0.51 -4.58
CA PHE A 187 -0.29 -0.68 -3.79
C PHE A 187 0.74 -0.91 -2.67
N GLU A 188 2.01 -0.56 -2.88
CA GLU A 188 3.06 -0.73 -1.86
C GLU A 188 2.90 0.23 -0.67
N ASN A 189 2.09 1.27 -0.80
CA ASN A 189 1.68 2.12 0.31
C ASN A 189 0.45 1.56 1.04
N ILE A 190 -0.46 0.89 0.31
CA ILE A 190 -1.69 0.26 0.81
C ILE A 190 -1.38 -1.01 1.59
N ARG A 191 -0.47 -1.84 1.06
CA ARG A 191 -0.04 -3.12 1.61
C ARG A 191 0.28 -3.03 3.12
N PRO A 192 1.24 -2.20 3.59
CA PRO A 192 1.57 -2.11 5.00
C PRO A 192 0.38 -1.69 5.85
N PHE A 193 -0.46 -0.77 5.41
CA PHE A 193 -1.65 -0.38 6.17
C PHE A 193 -2.56 -1.60 6.43
N HIS A 194 -2.83 -2.39 5.38
CA HIS A 194 -3.75 -3.52 5.47
C HIS A 194 -3.16 -4.70 6.23
N GLU A 195 -1.87 -4.98 6.06
CA GLU A 195 -1.14 -5.99 6.82
C GLU A 195 -1.28 -5.77 8.34
N HIS A 196 -1.28 -4.50 8.77
CA HIS A 196 -1.27 -4.12 10.19
C HIS A 196 -2.66 -3.86 10.78
N TYR A 197 -3.54 -3.17 10.06
CA TYR A 197 -4.85 -2.77 10.59
C TYR A 197 -5.93 -3.82 10.35
N MET A 198 -5.86 -4.59 9.26
CA MET A 198 -6.89 -5.58 8.95
C MET A 198 -6.64 -6.86 9.75
N PRO A 199 -7.65 -7.40 10.46
CA PRO A 199 -7.43 -8.45 11.45
C PRO A 199 -7.13 -9.83 10.86
N ALA A 200 -7.61 -10.13 9.66
CA ALA A 200 -7.39 -11.39 8.97
C ALA A 200 -7.78 -11.30 7.50
N ARG A 201 -7.15 -12.13 6.66
CA ARG A 201 -7.40 -12.17 5.22
C ARG A 201 -8.85 -12.50 4.88
N GLU A 202 -9.50 -13.42 5.59
CA GLU A 202 -10.90 -13.80 5.32
C GLU A 202 -11.86 -12.65 5.58
N ILE A 203 -11.58 -11.86 6.63
CA ILE A 203 -12.38 -10.70 6.99
C ILE A 203 -12.22 -9.63 5.91
N LEU A 204 -10.98 -9.35 5.49
CA LEU A 204 -10.68 -8.42 4.40
C LEU A 204 -11.36 -8.85 3.10
N LEU A 205 -11.21 -10.12 2.72
CA LEU A 205 -11.83 -10.70 1.54
C LEU A 205 -13.36 -10.56 1.57
N HIS A 206 -14.00 -10.83 2.70
CA HIS A 206 -15.44 -10.62 2.85
C HIS A 206 -15.83 -9.15 2.57
N GLY A 207 -15.13 -8.19 3.16
CA GLY A 207 -15.40 -6.76 2.91
C GLY A 207 -15.22 -6.35 1.45
N LEU A 208 -14.15 -6.84 0.79
CA LEU A 208 -13.91 -6.58 -0.63
C LEU A 208 -15.02 -7.15 -1.52
N LEU A 209 -15.48 -8.37 -1.24
CA LEU A 209 -16.57 -9.00 -1.99
C LEU A 209 -17.90 -8.25 -1.84
N GLU A 210 -18.16 -7.62 -0.69
CA GLU A 210 -19.33 -6.75 -0.50
C GLU A 210 -19.19 -5.43 -1.28
N ILE A 211 -18.00 -4.82 -1.27
CA ILE A 211 -17.67 -3.60 -2.03
C ILE A 211 -17.83 -3.84 -3.54
N GLU A 212 -17.38 -4.97 -4.06
CA GLU A 212 -17.42 -5.30 -5.49
C GLU A 212 -18.83 -5.49 -6.07
N LYS A 213 -19.86 -5.62 -5.24
CA LYS A 213 -21.26 -5.67 -5.71
C LYS A 213 -21.71 -4.35 -6.35
N TYR A 214 -20.96 -3.26 -6.13
CA TYR A 214 -21.28 -1.93 -6.61
C TYR A 214 -20.46 -1.56 -7.86
N PRO A 215 -21.05 -0.80 -8.80
CA PRO A 215 -20.33 -0.32 -9.98
C PRO A 215 -19.45 0.88 -9.61
N ILE A 216 -18.24 0.62 -9.14
CA ILE A 216 -17.30 1.63 -8.63
C ILE A 216 -16.41 2.16 -9.75
N ASN A 217 -16.32 3.48 -9.89
CA ASN A 217 -15.38 4.15 -10.80
C ASN A 217 -14.20 4.82 -10.06
N MET A 218 -14.37 5.06 -8.75
CA MET A 218 -13.39 5.71 -7.90
C MET A 218 -13.54 5.24 -6.46
N ILE A 219 -12.43 5.02 -5.77
CA ILE A 219 -12.37 4.74 -4.34
C ILE A 219 -11.73 5.95 -3.66
N ALA A 220 -12.40 6.49 -2.65
CA ALA A 220 -11.99 7.62 -1.84
C ALA A 220 -11.77 7.14 -0.39
N PRO A 221 -10.54 6.67 -0.06
CA PRO A 221 -10.23 6.18 1.28
C PRO A 221 -10.06 7.33 2.27
N GLN A 222 -10.18 7.05 3.57
CA GLN A 222 -9.86 8.01 4.62
C GLN A 222 -8.35 8.31 4.61
N HIS A 223 -7.52 7.29 4.38
CA HIS A 223 -6.06 7.44 4.32
C HIS A 223 -5.48 7.18 2.93
N GLY A 224 -4.36 7.81 2.61
CA GLY A 224 -3.63 7.52 1.36
C GLY A 224 -4.07 8.36 0.17
N SER A 225 -4.16 7.75 -1.01
CA SER A 225 -4.54 8.44 -2.25
C SER A 225 -5.88 7.93 -2.79
N ILE A 226 -6.64 8.81 -3.44
CA ILE A 226 -7.85 8.47 -4.18
C ILE A 226 -7.48 7.61 -5.39
N ILE A 227 -8.17 6.49 -5.56
CA ILE A 227 -7.92 5.50 -6.61
C ILE A 227 -9.01 5.64 -7.68
N LYS A 228 -8.64 5.72 -8.97
CA LYS A 228 -9.59 5.94 -10.07
C LYS A 228 -9.43 4.96 -11.23
N GLY A 229 -10.53 4.74 -11.96
CA GLY A 229 -10.53 4.04 -13.23
C GLY A 229 -9.93 2.64 -13.13
N ARG A 230 -8.98 2.32 -14.02
CA ARG A 230 -8.36 0.98 -14.08
C ARG A 230 -7.69 0.54 -12.78
N LEU A 231 -7.23 1.48 -11.96
CA LEU A 231 -6.54 1.16 -10.71
C LEU A 231 -7.51 0.58 -9.66
N VAL A 232 -8.81 0.89 -9.72
CA VAL A 232 -9.80 0.36 -8.77
C VAL A 232 -9.78 -1.17 -8.76
N ASN A 233 -9.94 -1.78 -9.93
CA ASN A 233 -9.94 -3.24 -10.07
C ASN A 233 -8.58 -3.84 -9.70
N TYR A 234 -7.49 -3.19 -10.10
CA TYR A 234 -6.14 -3.64 -9.74
C TYR A 234 -5.95 -3.72 -8.22
N MET A 235 -6.28 -2.64 -7.49
CA MET A 235 -6.09 -2.60 -6.04
C MET A 235 -6.99 -3.60 -5.31
N ILE A 236 -8.24 -3.80 -5.76
CA ILE A 236 -9.15 -4.81 -5.21
C ILE A 236 -8.54 -6.22 -5.35
N GLU A 237 -8.09 -6.57 -6.56
CA GLU A 237 -7.52 -7.90 -6.82
C GLU A 237 -6.24 -8.16 -6.00
N GLN A 238 -5.38 -7.15 -5.85
CA GLN A 238 -4.20 -7.28 -5.01
C GLN A 238 -4.55 -7.51 -3.53
N LEU A 239 -5.54 -6.80 -2.99
CA LEU A 239 -5.96 -6.95 -1.59
C LEU A 239 -6.63 -8.30 -1.28
N LYS A 240 -7.32 -8.93 -2.24
CA LYS A 240 -7.91 -10.28 -2.04
C LYS A 240 -6.85 -11.35 -1.75
N GLY A 241 -5.65 -11.16 -2.30
CA GLY A 241 -4.51 -12.07 -2.13
C GLY A 241 -3.65 -11.76 -0.90
N LEU A 242 -3.92 -10.67 -0.18
CA LEU A 242 -3.05 -10.18 0.89
C LEU A 242 -3.30 -10.93 2.21
N ASP A 243 -2.26 -11.53 2.77
CA ASP A 243 -2.26 -12.00 4.16
C ASP A 243 -2.12 -10.81 5.12
N CYS A 244 -2.93 -10.76 6.17
CA CYS A 244 -2.93 -9.65 7.13
C CYS A 244 -3.30 -10.09 8.56
N GLY A 245 -3.00 -9.24 9.54
CA GLY A 245 -3.40 -9.40 10.93
C GLY A 245 -2.89 -10.69 11.57
N LEU A 246 -3.79 -11.57 12.00
CA LEU A 246 -3.46 -12.83 12.70
C LEU A 246 -2.49 -13.74 11.93
N TYR A 247 -2.53 -13.68 10.59
CA TYR A 247 -1.61 -14.44 9.73
C TYR A 247 -0.17 -13.92 9.79
N LEU A 248 0.00 -12.64 10.12
CA LEU A 248 1.29 -12.00 10.29
C LEU A 248 1.75 -12.04 11.75
N MET A 249 0.85 -12.13 12.74
CA MET A 249 1.25 -12.23 14.15
C MET A 249 2.04 -13.50 14.50
N HIS A 250 1.94 -14.56 13.68
CA HIS A 250 2.77 -15.77 13.83
C HIS A 250 4.12 -15.65 13.10
N LYS A 251 4.33 -14.55 12.35
CA LYS A 251 5.59 -14.14 11.75
C LYS A 251 6.10 -12.97 12.60
N ASP A 252 6.84 -13.27 13.67
CA ASP A 252 7.39 -12.25 14.60
C ASP A 252 7.87 -11.00 13.84
N GLY A 253 7.36 -9.82 14.20
CA GLY A 253 7.75 -8.58 13.53
C GLY A 253 7.26 -7.34 14.29
N ASP A 254 8.18 -6.63 14.93
CA ASP A 254 7.94 -5.31 15.51
C ASP A 254 7.45 -4.35 14.41
N VAL A 255 6.29 -3.71 14.62
CA VAL A 255 5.60 -2.82 13.68
C VAL A 255 6.53 -1.73 13.12
N GLN A 256 7.39 -1.16 13.96
CA GLN A 256 8.35 -0.14 13.52
C GLN A 256 9.37 -0.71 12.54
N ARG A 257 9.74 -1.98 12.74
CA ARG A 257 10.74 -2.68 11.93
C ARG A 257 10.18 -3.10 10.58
N LEU A 258 8.93 -3.57 10.52
CA LEU A 258 8.26 -3.89 9.24
C LEU A 258 8.02 -2.63 8.40
N SER A 259 7.54 -1.55 9.03
CA SER A 259 7.42 -0.25 8.35
C SER A 259 8.76 0.23 7.81
N TYR A 260 9.85 0.05 8.57
CA TYR A 260 11.19 0.42 8.13
C TYR A 260 11.68 -0.44 6.95
N ILE A 261 11.42 -1.74 6.97
CA ILE A 261 11.76 -2.65 5.86
C ILE A 261 11.01 -2.23 4.59
N ASN A 262 9.70 -1.98 4.69
CA ASN A 262 8.90 -1.54 3.55
C ASN A 262 9.37 -0.17 3.01
N GLU A 263 9.79 0.76 3.88
CA GLU A 263 10.39 2.04 3.46
C GLU A 263 11.68 1.81 2.64
N VAL A 264 12.58 0.94 3.12
CA VAL A 264 13.80 0.58 2.39
C VAL A 264 13.48 -0.11 1.06
N LEU A 265 12.47 -0.98 1.01
CA LEU A 265 12.04 -1.64 -0.22
C LEU A 265 11.45 -0.66 -1.23
N ASN A 266 10.64 0.28 -0.78
CA ASN A 266 10.13 1.37 -1.60
C ASN A 266 11.25 2.27 -2.16
N ASP A 267 12.26 2.59 -1.36
CA ASP A 267 13.46 3.32 -1.83
C ASP A 267 14.19 2.54 -2.94
N ILE A 268 14.31 1.20 -2.79
CA ILE A 268 14.92 0.34 -3.80
C ILE A 268 14.08 0.37 -5.09
N LEU A 269 12.75 0.21 -4.98
CA LEU A 269 11.80 0.30 -6.10
C LEU A 269 11.92 1.63 -6.86
N LYS A 270 11.89 2.77 -6.15
CA LYS A 270 12.05 4.10 -6.75
C LYS A 270 13.39 4.25 -7.46
N THR A 271 14.45 3.68 -6.89
CA THR A 271 15.79 3.67 -7.48
C THR A 271 15.80 2.96 -8.84
N MET A 272 15.11 1.83 -8.99
CA MET A 272 15.05 1.09 -10.26
C MET A 272 14.36 1.88 -11.37
N VAL A 273 13.29 2.58 -11.04
CA VAL A 273 12.57 3.41 -12.01
C VAL A 273 13.40 4.64 -12.42
N SER A 274 14.14 5.22 -11.47
CA SER A 274 14.83 6.49 -11.65
C SER A 274 16.23 6.37 -12.26
N CYS A 275 16.91 5.23 -12.05
CA CYS A 275 18.27 5.03 -12.54
C CYS A 275 18.30 4.74 -14.04
N ARG A 276 19.11 5.52 -14.78
CA ARG A 276 19.37 5.27 -16.21
C ARG A 276 20.54 4.33 -16.46
N LYS A 277 21.47 4.23 -15.51
CA LYS A 277 22.65 3.36 -15.60
C LYS A 277 22.59 2.31 -14.52
N PHE A 278 22.94 1.07 -14.87
CA PHE A 278 23.00 -0.03 -13.91
C PHE A 278 24.03 0.21 -12.79
N THR A 279 25.09 0.97 -13.07
CA THR A 279 26.07 1.36 -12.04
C THR A 279 25.45 2.11 -10.87
N ASP A 280 24.57 3.06 -11.19
CA ASP A 280 23.95 3.94 -10.20
C ASP A 280 22.91 3.12 -9.42
N PHE A 281 22.18 2.24 -10.12
CA PHE A 281 21.29 1.26 -9.51
C PHE A 281 22.03 0.35 -8.51
N ALA A 282 23.12 -0.31 -8.92
CA ALA A 282 23.86 -1.24 -8.07
C ALA A 282 24.48 -0.55 -6.85
N SER A 283 25.00 0.68 -7.00
CA SER A 283 25.51 1.48 -5.88
C SER A 283 24.42 1.89 -4.88
N ASN A 284 23.26 2.32 -5.37
CA ASN A 284 22.13 2.68 -4.52
C ASN A 284 21.53 1.46 -3.83
N LEU A 285 21.36 0.33 -4.55
CA LEU A 285 20.91 -0.94 -3.99
C LEU A 285 21.85 -1.39 -2.86
N LEU A 286 23.17 -1.31 -3.04
CA LEU A 286 24.13 -1.63 -1.99
C LEU A 286 23.91 -0.76 -0.74
N THR A 287 23.77 0.55 -0.93
CA THR A 287 23.59 1.51 0.17
C THR A 287 22.27 1.26 0.92
N LEU A 288 21.20 0.91 0.21
CA LEU A 288 19.90 0.59 0.80
C LEU A 288 19.94 -0.77 1.51
N SER A 289 20.57 -1.76 0.90
CA SER A 289 20.74 -3.10 1.49
C SER A 289 21.57 -3.05 2.77
N GLN A 290 22.55 -2.15 2.85
CA GLN A 290 23.36 -1.91 4.06
C GLN A 290 22.57 -1.39 5.27
N ARG A 291 21.37 -0.86 5.06
CA ARG A 291 20.48 -0.44 6.15
C ARG A 291 19.84 -1.61 6.88
N LEU A 292 19.64 -2.73 6.18
CA LEU A 292 18.95 -3.92 6.70
C LEU A 292 19.92 -5.07 6.97
N LEU A 293 20.94 -5.21 6.13
CA LEU A 293 21.86 -6.32 6.12
C LEU A 293 23.32 -5.83 6.20
N PRO A 294 24.24 -6.63 6.76
CA PRO A 294 25.65 -6.29 6.86
C PRO A 294 26.41 -6.50 5.54
N VAL A 295 25.88 -5.99 4.43
CA VAL A 295 26.39 -6.20 3.07
C VAL A 295 27.63 -5.35 2.80
N GLU A 296 28.67 -5.96 2.26
CA GLU A 296 29.90 -5.30 1.84
C GLU A 296 29.86 -4.91 0.37
N LEU A 297 29.43 -5.83 -0.49
CA LEU A 297 29.36 -5.62 -1.94
C LEU A 297 28.28 -6.50 -2.57
N LEU A 298 27.90 -6.12 -3.79
CA LEU A 298 26.94 -6.85 -4.62
C LEU A 298 27.63 -7.33 -5.90
N GLU A 299 27.30 -8.55 -6.33
CA GLU A 299 27.69 -9.08 -7.63
C GLU A 299 26.47 -9.59 -8.38
N PHE A 300 26.51 -9.52 -9.70
CA PHE A 300 25.42 -10.03 -10.53
C PHE A 300 25.97 -10.88 -11.68
N PHE A 301 25.31 -11.99 -11.92
CA PHE A 301 25.58 -12.88 -13.05
C PHE A 301 24.33 -12.96 -13.90
N VAL A 302 24.45 -12.65 -15.19
CA VAL A 302 23.33 -12.64 -16.13
C VAL A 302 23.59 -13.63 -17.24
N LEU A 303 22.68 -14.58 -17.45
CA LEU A 303 22.79 -15.56 -18.51
C LEU A 303 22.46 -14.92 -19.86
N LEU A 304 23.39 -15.03 -20.81
CA LEU A 304 23.21 -14.56 -22.19
C LEU A 304 22.75 -15.71 -23.10
N GLU A 305 22.17 -15.37 -24.25
CA GLU A 305 21.62 -16.36 -25.21
C GLU A 305 22.65 -17.40 -25.67
N ASN A 306 23.93 -17.02 -25.71
CA ASN A 306 25.04 -17.88 -26.13
C ASN A 306 25.60 -18.77 -25.00
N LYS A 307 24.89 -18.88 -23.87
CA LYS A 307 25.31 -19.59 -22.64
C LYS A 307 26.57 -19.04 -21.98
N GLN A 308 27.01 -17.84 -22.36
CA GLN A 308 27.99 -17.10 -21.58
C GLN A 308 27.28 -16.28 -20.50
N VAL A 309 28.05 -15.80 -19.53
CA VAL A 309 27.53 -15.03 -18.41
C VAL A 309 28.13 -13.65 -18.43
N LEU A 310 27.27 -12.64 -18.36
CA LEU A 310 27.68 -11.27 -18.08
C LEU A 310 27.85 -11.11 -16.57
N HIS A 311 29.08 -10.91 -16.13
CA HIS A 311 29.43 -10.76 -14.72
C HIS A 311 29.63 -9.29 -14.36
N LEU A 312 28.71 -8.72 -13.58
CA LEU A 312 28.68 -7.32 -13.18
C LEU A 312 29.19 -7.20 -11.73
N THR A 313 30.32 -6.50 -11.55
CA THR A 313 31.00 -6.41 -10.26
C THR A 313 31.43 -4.99 -9.93
N PRO A 314 31.69 -4.65 -8.64
CA PRO A 314 32.26 -3.37 -8.27
C PRO A 314 33.62 -3.10 -8.93
N LEU A 315 34.44 -4.14 -9.14
CA LEU A 315 35.77 -4.05 -9.76
C LEU A 315 35.69 -3.52 -11.19
N THR A 316 34.69 -3.96 -11.95
CA THR A 316 34.42 -3.48 -13.32
C THR A 316 33.59 -2.20 -13.34
N ARG A 317 33.27 -1.62 -12.16
CA ARG A 317 32.26 -0.57 -11.99
C ARG A 317 30.94 -0.97 -12.66
N TYR A 318 30.55 -2.23 -12.49
CA TYR A 318 29.39 -2.88 -13.12
C TYR A 318 29.31 -2.67 -14.65
N ARG A 319 30.44 -2.42 -15.31
CA ARG A 319 30.53 -2.40 -16.78
C ARG A 319 30.57 -3.78 -17.40
N GLY A 320 30.68 -4.83 -16.60
CA GLY A 320 30.46 -6.21 -16.97
C GLY A 320 31.57 -6.84 -17.81
N ASP A 321 31.98 -8.04 -17.40
CA ASP A 321 32.86 -8.90 -18.19
C ASP A 321 32.06 -10.11 -18.66
N ILE A 322 32.23 -10.50 -19.93
CA ILE A 322 31.66 -11.75 -20.43
C ILE A 322 32.60 -12.88 -20.08
N ILE A 323 32.12 -13.80 -19.26
CA ILE A 323 32.87 -14.95 -18.78
C ILE A 323 32.13 -16.26 -19.15
N PRO A 324 32.84 -17.39 -19.23
CA PRO A 324 32.18 -18.69 -19.21
C PRO A 324 31.34 -18.84 -17.92
N SER A 325 30.21 -19.54 -18.03
CA SER A 325 29.36 -19.86 -16.88
C SER A 325 30.15 -20.48 -15.73
N PRO A 326 30.17 -19.84 -14.54
CA PRO A 326 30.71 -20.48 -13.35
C PRO A 326 29.92 -21.73 -12.98
N ALA A 327 30.60 -22.79 -12.51
CA ALA A 327 29.98 -24.07 -12.21
C ALA A 327 28.83 -23.97 -11.17
N PHE A 328 28.94 -23.05 -10.22
CA PHE A 328 27.92 -22.90 -9.16
C PHE A 328 26.60 -22.36 -9.68
N CYS A 329 26.60 -21.54 -10.74
CA CYS A 329 25.35 -21.09 -11.30
C CYS A 329 24.78 -22.05 -12.35
N GLU A 330 25.51 -23.10 -12.80
CA GLU A 330 24.96 -24.18 -13.66
C GLU A 330 23.84 -24.93 -12.96
N GLU A 331 24.00 -25.12 -11.66
CA GLU A 331 22.96 -25.70 -10.81
C GLU A 331 21.70 -24.83 -10.82
N ILE A 332 21.85 -23.51 -10.77
CA ILE A 332 20.75 -22.53 -10.76
C ILE A 332 20.08 -22.44 -12.13
N TRP A 333 20.85 -22.37 -13.22
CA TRP A 333 20.31 -22.34 -14.58
C TRP A 333 19.58 -23.64 -14.94
N SER A 334 19.90 -24.76 -14.26
CA SER A 334 19.27 -26.06 -14.46
C SER A 334 17.95 -26.28 -13.70
N LEU A 335 17.52 -25.32 -12.87
CA LEU A 335 16.22 -25.37 -12.19
C LEU A 335 15.08 -25.36 -13.24
N ASN A 336 14.32 -26.48 -13.31
CA ASN A 336 13.38 -26.79 -14.39
C ASN A 336 11.96 -26.23 -14.18
N GLN A 337 11.27 -25.84 -15.25
CA GLN A 337 9.86 -25.36 -15.24
C GLN A 337 8.79 -26.39 -14.82
N LYS A 338 9.14 -27.68 -14.61
CA LYS A 338 8.16 -28.78 -14.42
C LYS A 338 7.98 -29.28 -13.00
N ASP A 339 8.81 -28.87 -12.03
CA ASP A 339 8.62 -29.19 -10.60
C ASP A 339 7.68 -28.17 -9.92
N GLN A 340 6.52 -27.95 -10.54
CA GLN A 340 5.53 -26.90 -10.24
C GLN A 340 4.74 -27.06 -8.92
N ASP A 341 5.03 -28.06 -8.10
CA ASP A 341 4.51 -28.18 -6.72
C ASP A 341 5.55 -27.73 -5.67
N LYS A 342 6.64 -27.08 -6.10
CA LYS A 342 7.59 -26.38 -5.22
C LYS A 342 7.78 -24.97 -5.72
N ASN A 343 6.68 -24.22 -5.68
CA ASN A 343 6.73 -22.78 -5.88
C ASN A 343 7.83 -22.20 -4.99
N TYR A 344 8.55 -21.20 -5.50
CA TYR A 344 9.36 -20.30 -4.69
C TYR A 344 8.58 -19.78 -3.46
N LEU A 345 7.24 -19.73 -3.55
CA LEU A 345 6.30 -19.50 -2.44
C LEU A 345 6.01 -20.70 -1.51
N GLU A 346 6.05 -21.96 -1.93
CA GLU A 346 5.88 -23.12 -1.02
C GLU A 346 7.18 -23.56 -0.36
N LEU A 347 8.32 -23.13 -0.90
CA LEU A 347 9.63 -23.19 -0.24
C LEU A 347 9.66 -22.26 1.01
N SER A 348 8.75 -21.29 1.13
CA SER A 348 8.52 -20.54 2.37
C SER A 348 7.76 -21.34 3.46
N ASN A 349 7.16 -22.49 3.10
CA ASN A 349 6.36 -23.33 4.00
C ASN A 349 6.93 -24.75 4.20
N ALA A 350 8.03 -25.12 3.54
CA ALA A 350 8.75 -26.37 3.74
C ALA A 350 10.09 -26.10 4.44
N ASN A 351 10.32 -26.74 5.60
CA ASN A 351 11.54 -26.70 6.43
C ASN A 351 12.64 -25.76 5.91
N THR A 352 12.55 -24.51 6.36
CA THR A 352 13.41 -23.35 6.12
C THR A 352 14.92 -23.73 6.09
N GLU A 353 15.37 -24.69 6.91
CA GLU A 353 16.75 -25.18 6.91
C GLU A 353 17.30 -25.76 5.60
N GLU A 354 16.52 -26.40 4.72
CA GLU A 354 17.07 -27.06 3.51
C GLU A 354 17.32 -26.08 2.36
N ILE A 355 16.49 -25.06 2.24
CA ILE A 355 16.57 -24.05 1.18
C ILE A 355 17.68 -23.07 1.52
N LEU A 356 17.79 -22.69 2.78
CA LEU A 356 18.81 -21.74 3.23
C LEU A 356 20.20 -22.37 3.35
N LYS A 357 20.29 -23.71 3.41
CA LYS A 357 21.55 -24.44 3.16
C LYS A 357 22.07 -24.25 1.73
N TYR A 358 21.21 -23.97 0.75
CA TYR A 358 21.61 -23.64 -0.62
C TYR A 358 21.99 -22.15 -0.80
N PHE A 359 21.38 -21.25 -0.02
CA PHE A 359 21.53 -19.79 -0.19
C PHE A 359 22.51 -19.11 0.78
N ILE A 360 22.89 -19.78 1.88
CA ILE A 360 23.95 -19.38 2.80
C ILE A 360 24.87 -20.60 2.99
N SER A 361 25.86 -20.76 2.11
CA SER A 361 26.89 -21.78 2.30
C SER A 361 28.16 -21.13 2.87
N GLN A 362 28.83 -21.83 3.79
CA GLN A 362 30.08 -21.37 4.38
C GLN A 362 31.31 -21.52 3.47
N ASP A 363 31.17 -21.99 2.23
CA ASP A 363 32.31 -22.28 1.36
C ASP A 363 32.11 -21.78 -0.08
N TYR A 364 32.12 -20.46 -0.28
CA TYR A 364 32.48 -19.90 -1.59
C TYR A 364 33.99 -19.74 -1.68
N ASN A 365 34.66 -20.71 -2.30
CA ASN A 365 36.11 -20.69 -2.47
C ASN A 365 36.49 -19.93 -3.76
N SER A 366 36.10 -18.65 -3.87
CA SER A 366 36.84 -17.70 -4.69
C SER A 366 37.91 -17.04 -3.82
N ALA A 367 39.09 -17.67 -3.75
CA ALA A 367 40.26 -17.12 -3.09
C ALA A 367 40.06 -16.67 -1.61
N ASN A 368 40.08 -17.63 -0.67
CA ASN A 368 40.48 -17.40 0.73
C ASN A 368 39.65 -16.41 1.59
N ILE A 369 38.33 -16.34 1.41
CA ILE A 369 37.48 -15.54 2.30
C ILE A 369 36.32 -16.39 2.84
N LYS A 370 36.40 -16.81 4.12
CA LYS A 370 35.27 -17.32 4.90
C LYS A 370 34.34 -16.14 5.24
N ARG A 371 33.45 -15.75 4.34
CA ARG A 371 32.41 -14.74 4.60
C ARG A 371 31.05 -15.27 4.13
N GLY A 372 30.01 -15.04 4.93
CA GLY A 372 28.64 -15.37 4.56
C GLY A 372 28.21 -14.60 3.32
N TYR A 373 27.39 -15.22 2.49
CA TYR A 373 26.78 -14.57 1.33
C TYR A 373 25.31 -14.94 1.26
N LEU A 374 24.51 -14.03 0.71
CA LEU A 374 23.10 -14.26 0.40
C LEU A 374 22.94 -14.25 -1.11
N LEU A 375 22.49 -15.38 -1.66
CA LEU A 375 22.32 -15.58 -3.09
C LEU A 375 20.83 -15.48 -3.45
N ILE A 376 20.50 -14.66 -4.44
CA ILE A 376 19.14 -14.40 -4.89
C ILE A 376 19.06 -14.73 -6.38
N PRO A 377 18.45 -15.87 -6.78
CA PRO A 377 18.19 -16.18 -8.17
C PRO A 377 17.05 -15.30 -8.69
N LEU A 378 17.19 -14.87 -9.94
CA LEU A 378 16.34 -13.88 -10.57
C LEU A 378 15.75 -14.49 -11.84
N PHE A 379 14.42 -14.56 -11.87
CA PHE A 379 13.66 -15.24 -12.89
C PHE A 379 13.03 -14.25 -13.86
N SER A 380 12.94 -14.63 -15.13
CA SER A 380 12.28 -13.82 -16.14
C SER A 380 10.82 -13.59 -15.78
N PRO A 381 10.33 -12.35 -15.80
CA PRO A 381 8.90 -12.08 -15.62
C PRO A 381 8.02 -12.69 -16.72
N ARG A 382 8.58 -12.99 -17.90
CA ARG A 382 7.82 -13.45 -19.08
C ARG A 382 7.52 -14.94 -19.06
N ASP A 383 8.50 -15.75 -18.68
CA ASP A 383 8.45 -17.20 -18.77
C ASP A 383 8.94 -17.92 -17.50
N ASN A 384 9.27 -17.16 -16.45
CA ASN A 384 9.74 -17.64 -15.16
C ASN A 384 10.99 -18.54 -15.25
N SER A 385 11.82 -18.34 -16.29
CA SER A 385 13.12 -19.02 -16.42
C SER A 385 14.21 -18.31 -15.60
N PRO A 386 15.17 -19.02 -14.98
CA PRO A 386 16.28 -18.36 -14.30
C PRO A 386 17.17 -17.64 -15.32
N GLN A 387 17.25 -16.31 -15.21
CA GLN A 387 17.99 -15.46 -16.16
C GLN A 387 19.16 -14.75 -15.52
N ALA A 388 19.10 -14.52 -14.21
CA ALA A 388 20.17 -13.86 -13.50
C ALA A 388 20.32 -14.35 -12.07
N LEU A 389 21.39 -13.92 -11.45
CA LEU A 389 21.75 -14.19 -10.07
C LEU A 389 22.31 -12.92 -9.45
N CYS A 390 21.84 -12.56 -8.26
CA CYS A 390 22.45 -11.53 -7.44
C CYS A 390 23.09 -12.16 -6.20
N ILE A 391 24.29 -11.72 -5.84
CA ILE A 391 25.01 -12.16 -4.65
C ILE A 391 25.28 -10.96 -3.76
N PHE A 392 24.83 -11.06 -2.52
CA PHE A 392 25.08 -10.10 -1.44
C PHE A 392 26.19 -10.68 -0.58
N HIS A 393 27.36 -10.06 -0.60
CA HIS A 393 28.49 -10.49 0.23
C HIS A 393 28.35 -9.87 1.60
N LEU A 394 28.32 -10.68 2.66
CA LEU A 394 28.05 -10.23 4.03
C LEU A 394 29.35 -10.14 4.85
N THR A 395 29.43 -9.09 5.68
CA THR A 395 30.55 -8.89 6.62
C THR A 395 30.43 -9.73 7.89
N LYS A 396 29.23 -10.25 8.19
CA LYS A 396 28.93 -11.17 9.29
C LYS A 396 27.75 -12.06 8.90
N ASP A 397 27.63 -13.21 9.56
CA ASP A 397 26.50 -14.10 9.38
C ASP A 397 25.20 -13.42 9.81
N VAL A 398 24.13 -13.75 9.10
CA VAL A 398 22.78 -13.25 9.36
C VAL A 398 21.90 -14.47 9.64
N ASP A 399 21.19 -14.43 10.76
CA ASP A 399 20.21 -15.45 11.08
C ASP A 399 19.08 -15.40 10.08
N ILE A 400 18.65 -16.57 9.61
CA ILE A 400 17.53 -16.58 8.69
C ILE A 400 16.25 -16.38 9.47
N SER A 401 15.56 -15.31 9.14
CA SER A 401 14.27 -14.93 9.71
C SER A 401 13.23 -14.78 8.61
N THR A 402 11.96 -14.81 9.00
CA THR A 402 10.82 -14.62 8.08
C THR A 402 10.88 -13.27 7.37
N GLU A 403 11.45 -12.25 8.03
CA GLU A 403 11.61 -10.91 7.47
C GLU A 403 12.68 -10.86 6.38
N LEU A 404 13.79 -11.61 6.53
CA LEU A 404 14.79 -11.75 5.49
C LEU A 404 14.19 -12.42 4.25
N ASP A 405 13.37 -13.45 4.45
CA ASP A 405 12.66 -14.14 3.36
C ASP A 405 11.68 -13.21 2.63
N GLN A 406 10.86 -12.46 3.37
CA GLN A 406 9.96 -11.45 2.80
C GLN A 406 10.71 -10.38 1.99
N MET A 407 11.82 -9.87 2.53
CA MET A 407 12.65 -8.88 1.84
C MET A 407 13.21 -9.44 0.52
N ILE A 408 13.73 -10.67 0.53
CA ILE A 408 14.23 -11.34 -0.68
C ILE A 408 13.11 -11.52 -1.71
N GLY A 409 11.94 -11.99 -1.27
CA GLY A 409 10.77 -12.16 -2.12
C GLY A 409 10.36 -10.88 -2.83
N GLN A 410 10.25 -9.77 -2.08
CA GLN A 410 9.86 -8.47 -2.62
C GLN A 410 10.94 -7.84 -3.53
N LEU A 411 12.22 -8.14 -3.30
CA LEU A 411 13.32 -7.65 -4.14
C LEU A 411 13.50 -8.44 -5.45
N SER A 412 13.09 -9.70 -5.48
CA SER A 412 13.37 -10.61 -6.60
C SER A 412 12.84 -10.11 -7.95
N VAL A 413 11.56 -9.78 -8.05
CA VAL A 413 10.92 -9.35 -9.30
C VAL A 413 11.51 -8.03 -9.80
N PRO A 414 11.62 -6.98 -8.97
CA PRO A 414 12.21 -5.73 -9.42
C PRO A 414 13.69 -5.85 -9.85
N LEU A 415 14.49 -6.62 -9.10
CA LEU A 415 15.88 -6.93 -9.48
C LEU A 415 15.96 -7.62 -10.84
N SER A 416 15.05 -8.57 -11.08
CA SER A 416 14.98 -9.29 -12.35
C SER A 416 14.72 -8.34 -13.52
N VAL A 417 13.79 -7.39 -13.35
CA VAL A 417 13.48 -6.37 -14.38
C VAL A 417 14.68 -5.43 -14.63
N ALA A 418 15.35 -4.96 -13.57
CA ALA A 418 16.50 -4.07 -13.71
C ALA A 418 17.67 -4.73 -14.45
N ILE A 419 17.89 -6.02 -14.19
CA ILE A 419 18.92 -6.82 -14.85
C ILE A 419 18.54 -7.20 -16.28
N GLU A 420 17.29 -7.60 -16.54
CA GLU A 420 16.83 -7.90 -17.91
C GLU A 420 17.03 -6.67 -18.80
N ARG A 421 16.70 -5.48 -18.30
CA ARG A 421 16.95 -4.22 -19.00
C ARG A 421 18.42 -4.03 -19.35
N GLU A 422 19.33 -4.23 -18.40
CA GLU A 422 20.77 -4.09 -18.64
C GLU A 422 21.32 -5.14 -19.61
N ALA A 423 20.77 -6.37 -19.57
CA ALA A 423 21.11 -7.44 -20.51
C ALA A 423 20.70 -7.07 -21.94
N VAL A 424 19.51 -6.51 -22.14
CA VAL A 424 19.02 -6.10 -23.48
C VAL A 424 19.80 -4.92 -24.06
N TYR A 425 20.34 -4.03 -23.21
CA TYR A 425 21.14 -2.89 -23.68
C TYR A 425 22.56 -3.26 -24.17
N ARG A 426 23.00 -4.50 -23.95
CA ARG A 426 24.37 -4.97 -24.21
C ARG A 426 24.38 -6.09 -25.23
#